data_AF-A0A6C0P5I3-F1
#
_entry.id   AF-A0A6C0P5I3-F1
#
_cell.length_a   1.000
_cell.length_b   1.000
_cell.length_c   1.000
_cell.angle_alpha   90.00
_cell.angle_beta   90.00
_cell.angle_gamma   90.00
#
_symmetry.space_group_name_H-M   'P 1'
#
loop_
_entity.id
_entity.type
_entity.pdbx_description
1 polymer ?
#
loop_
_entity_poly.entity_id
_entity_poly.type
_entity_poly.pdbx_seq_one_letter_code
_entity_poly.pdbx_strand_id
1 'polypeptide(L)' 'MDITPQEENMIKALREAELPPLFVLIRMRSDILNDTVNVDEGRRDDVVQALEKYIGPLWGDYHDGKHSNTEE' A
#
# COMPACT_ATOMS: atom_id res chain seq x y z
N MET A 1 2.12 21.54 -0.62
CA MET A 1 1.11 20.90 -1.48
C MET A 1 -0.17 20.92 -0.69
N ASP A 2 -1.18 21.65 -1.16
CA ASP A 2 -2.50 21.69 -0.55
C ASP A 2 -3.22 20.38 -0.86
N ILE A 3 -3.56 19.64 0.18
CA ILE A 3 -4.27 18.37 0.10
C ILE A 3 -5.75 18.70 -0.09
N THR A 4 -6.40 18.12 -1.09
CA THR A 4 -7.82 18.34 -1.33
C THR A 4 -8.68 17.70 -0.21
N PRO A 5 -9.90 18.20 0.04
CA PRO A 5 -10.79 17.61 1.04
C PRO A 5 -11.13 16.12 0.78
N GLN A 6 -11.07 15.70 -0.48
CA GLN A 6 -11.28 14.30 -0.87
C GLN A 6 -10.08 13.42 -0.48
N GLU A 7 -8.86 13.88 -0.77
CA GLU A 7 -7.64 13.20 -0.33
C GLU A 7 -7.55 13.15 1.20
N GLU A 8 -7.96 14.22 1.89
CA GLU A 8 -8.01 14.27 3.34
C GLU A 8 -8.98 13.23 3.93
N ASN A 9 -10.18 13.10 3.36
CA ASN A 9 -11.15 12.06 3.74
C ASN A 9 -10.65 10.63 3.46
N MET A 10 -9.94 10.41 2.35
CA MET A 10 -9.33 9.11 2.05
C MET A 10 -8.21 8.75 3.04
N ILE A 11 -7.33 9.70 3.35
CA ILE A 11 -6.26 9.52 4.35
C ILE A 11 -6.85 9.24 5.72
N LYS A 12 -7.94 9.94 6.08
CA LYS A 12 -8.64 9.76 7.33
C LYS A 12 -9.28 8.37 7.41
N ALA A 13 -9.98 7.92 6.37
CA ALA A 13 -10.54 6.57 6.29
C ALA A 13 -9.46 5.48 6.34
N LEU A 14 -8.30 5.69 5.71
CA LEU A 14 -7.16 4.76 5.76
C LEU A 14 -6.55 4.67 7.17
N ARG A 15 -6.43 5.79 7.89
CA ARG A 15 -5.96 5.83 9.29
C ARG A 15 -6.97 5.26 10.27
N GLU A 16 -8.25 5.57 10.09
CA GLU A 16 -9.34 5.13 10.96
C GLU A 16 -9.67 3.65 10.78
N ALA A 17 -9.37 3.07 9.61
CA ALA A 17 -9.60 1.65 9.35
C ALA A 17 -8.57 0.71 10.02
N GLU A 18 -7.65 1.25 10.83
CA GLU A 18 -6.54 0.51 11.50
C GLU A 18 -5.80 -0.42 10.53
N LEU A 19 -5.79 -0.07 9.24
CA LEU A 19 -5.33 -0.97 8.20
C LEU A 19 -3.82 -1.14 8.37
N PRO A 20 -3.32 -2.39 8.42
CA PRO A 20 -1.90 -2.63 8.48
C PRO A 20 -1.21 -1.89 7.33
N PRO A 21 -0.04 -1.27 7.54
CA PRO A 21 0.70 -0.56 6.49
C PRO A 21 0.84 -1.37 5.20
N LEU A 22 0.94 -2.69 5.34
CA LEU A 22 0.96 -3.66 4.24
C LEU A 22 -0.31 -3.66 3.37
N PHE A 23 -1.50 -3.61 3.97
CA PHE A 23 -2.76 -3.59 3.23
C PHE A 23 -2.91 -2.32 2.39
N VAL A 24 -2.53 -1.18 2.95
CA VAL A 24 -2.57 0.11 2.25
C VAL A 24 -1.64 0.09 1.02
N LEU A 25 -0.43 -0.44 1.18
CA LEU A 25 0.53 -0.55 0.08
C LEU A 25 0.06 -1.51 -1.02
N ILE A 26 -0.54 -2.64 -0.66
CA ILE A 26 -1.12 -3.60 -1.63
C ILE A 26 -2.27 -2.97 -2.41
N ARG A 27 -3.13 -2.19 -1.74
CA ARG A 27 -4.23 -1.48 -2.38
C ARG A 27 -3.70 -0.42 -3.35
N MET A 28 -2.76 0.42 -2.92
CA MET A 28 -2.14 1.43 -3.79
C MET A 28 -1.47 0.78 -5.01
N ARG A 29 -0.77 -0.35 -4.83
CA ARG A 29 -0.20 -1.11 -5.96
C ARG A 29 -1.29 -1.53 -6.95
N SER A 30 -2.43 -2.03 -6.46
CA SER A 30 -3.54 -2.46 -7.32
C SER A 30 -4.20 -1.28 -8.04
N ASP A 31 -4.44 -0.18 -7.34
CA ASP A 31 -5.08 1.00 -7.92
C ASP A 31 -4.19 1.59 -9.04
N ILE A 32 -2.87 1.69 -8.81
CA ILE A 32 -1.92 2.23 -9.79
C ILE A 32 -1.74 1.29 -10.98
N LEU A 33 -1.63 -0.02 -10.76
CA LEU A 33 -1.49 -1.01 -11.83
C LEU A 33 -2.67 -0.96 -12.82
N ASN A 34 -3.87 -0.67 -12.30
CA ASN A 34 -5.09 -0.60 -13.10
C ASN A 34 -5.41 0.81 -13.61
N ASP A 35 -4.64 1.84 -13.22
CA ASP A 35 -4.83 3.20 -13.72
C ASP A 35 -4.19 3.37 -15.11
N THR A 36 -4.96 2.97 -16.12
CA THR A 36 -4.60 3.07 -17.54
C THR A 36 -4.91 4.44 -18.15
N VAL A 37 -5.56 5.34 -17.40
CA VAL A 37 -6.11 6.59 -17.92
C VAL A 37 -5.29 7.80 -17.47
N ASN A 38 -4.80 7.81 -16.22
CA ASN A 38 -4.13 8.97 -15.63
C ASN A 38 -2.61 8.80 -15.49
N VAL A 39 -2.10 7.57 -15.62
CA VAL A 39 -0.67 7.26 -15.45
C VAL A 39 -0.10 6.59 -16.70
N ASP A 40 0.93 7.24 -17.26
CA ASP A 40 1.74 6.69 -18.35
C ASP A 40 2.30 5.30 -17.98
N GLU A 41 2.29 4.37 -18.93
CA GLU A 41 2.63 2.98 -18.71
C GLU A 41 4.04 2.79 -18.12
N GLY A 42 5.05 3.51 -18.62
CA GLY A 42 6.42 3.39 -18.10
C GLY A 42 6.53 3.89 -16.66
N ARG A 43 5.82 4.98 -16.35
CA ARG A 43 5.78 5.54 -14.99
C ARG A 43 4.95 4.69 -14.03
N ARG A 44 3.96 3.96 -14.54
CA ARG A 44 3.16 3.00 -13.78
C ARG A 44 4.03 1.84 -13.30
N ASP A 45 4.82 1.27 -14.20
CA ASP A 45 5.74 0.18 -13.89
C ASP A 45 6.79 0.58 -12.87
N ASP A 46 7.40 1.77 -13.02
CA ASP A 46 8.37 2.31 -12.05
C ASP A 46 7.77 2.43 -10.64
N VAL A 47 6.54 2.93 -10.53
CA VAL A 47 5.85 3.11 -9.25
C VAL A 47 5.42 1.78 -8.64
N VAL A 48 4.92 0.83 -9.46
CA VAL A 48 4.59 -0.53 -9.02
C VAL A 48 5.85 -1.23 -8.48
N GLN A 49 6.96 -1.16 -9.21
CA GLN A 49 8.23 -1.76 -8.80
C GLN A 49 8.79 -1.13 -7.52
N ALA A 50 8.62 0.18 -7.33
CA ALA A 50 8.98 0.85 -6.09
C ALA A 50 8.13 0.36 -4.91
N LEU A 51 6.81 0.23 -5.09
CA LEU A 51 5.90 -0.28 -4.06
C LEU A 51 6.22 -1.73 -3.66
N GLU A 52 6.59 -2.59 -4.61
CA GLU A 52 6.99 -3.98 -4.32
C GLU A 52 8.18 -4.08 -3.37
N LYS A 53 9.15 -3.16 -3.45
CA LYS A 53 10.31 -3.11 -2.54
C LYS A 53 9.92 -2.82 -1.09
N TYR A 54 8.80 -2.12 -0.86
CA TYR A 54 8.28 -1.83 0.48
C TYR A 54 7.31 -2.92 0.95
N ILE A 55 6.52 -3.50 0.04
CA ILE A 55 5.58 -4.59 0.35
C ILE A 55 6.33 -5.86 0.76
N GLY A 56 7.41 -6.23 0.07
CA GLY A 56 8.14 -7.48 0.31
C GLY A 56 8.59 -7.66 1.77
N PRO A 57 9.36 -6.71 2.34
CA PRO A 57 9.79 -6.77 3.74
C PRO A 57 8.62 -6.80 4.73
N LEU A 58 7.61 -5.95 4.52
CA LEU A 58 6.43 -5.91 5.40
C LEU A 58 5.60 -7.19 5.34
N TRP A 59 5.55 -7.86 4.19
CA TRP A 59 4.93 -9.18 4.04
C TRP A 59 5.72 -10.26 4.77
N GLY A 60 7.06 -10.23 4.68
CA GLY A 60 7.95 -11.10 5.44
C GLY A 60 7.77 -10.94 6.94
N ASP A 61 7.84 -9.70 7.45
CA ASP A 61 7.65 -9.37 8.87
C ASP A 61 6.26 -9.78 9.38
N TYR A 62 5.21 -9.59 8.57
CA TYR A 62 3.86 -10.05 8.91
C TYR A 62 3.78 -11.58 9.05
N HIS A 63 4.47 -12.32 8.18
CA HIS A 63 4.43 -13.77 8.16
C HIS A 63 5.34 -14.41 9.23
N ASP A 64 6.49 -13.78 9.53
CA ASP A 64 7.38 -14.20 10.62
C ASP A 64 6.81 -13.84 12.00
N GLY A 65 6.19 -12.66 12.15
CA GLY A 65 5.49 -12.27 13.38
C GLY A 65 4.28 -13.16 13.71
N LYS A 66 3.72 -13.85 12.71
CA LYS A 66 2.70 -14.90 12.92
C LYS A 66 3.29 -16.20 13.47
N HIS A 67 4.55 -16.52 13.15
CA HIS A 67 5.24 -17.69 13.68
C HIS A 67 5.61 -17.54 15.17
N SER A 68 5.94 -16.32 15.62
CA SER A 68 6.31 -16.06 17.03
C SER A 68 5.16 -16.19 18.03
N ASN A 69 3.90 -16.19 17.57
CA ASN A 69 2.70 -16.34 18.41
C ASN A 69 2.11 -17.76 18.41
N THR A 70 2.81 -18.75 17.85
CA THR A 70 2.37 -20.17 17.82
C THR A 70 3.17 -21.06 18.77
N GLU A 71 3.95 -20.48 19.68
CA GLU A 71 4.59 -21.20 20.79
C GLU A 71 4.26 -20.51 22.12
N GLU A 72 3.04 -20.72 22.63
CA GLU A 72 2.75 -20.73 24.08
C GLU A 72 1.70 -21.79 24.40
#